data_AF-A0A9D8G3B3-F1
#
_entry.id   AF-A0A9D8G3B3-F1
#
_cell.length_a   1.000
_cell.length_b   1.000
_cell.length_c   1.000
_cell.angle_alpha   90.00
_cell.angle_beta   90.00
_cell.angle_gamma   90.00
#
_symmetry.space_group_name_H-M   'P 1'
#
loop_
_entity.id
_entity.type
_entity.pdbx_description
1 polymer ?
#
loop_
_entity_poly.entity_id
_entity_poly.type
_entity_poly.pdbx_seq_one_letter_code
_entity_poly.pdbx_strand_id
1 'polypeptide(L)'
;MRYHFKVHKEKEGFWAECIELPGCVTQADTKEDLDLNMQEALNLYLEEVEDYEYLAPMPKASIKEERNVVEVLVDPSVALAFSIRYQRIKQGLTQREAADQLGMKAIYSYQRLEKRCNPTLDLIYKLVLLFPALSLDKILR
;
A
#
# COMPACT_ATOMS: atom_id res chain seq x y z
N MET A 1 0.61 4.02 7.25
CA MET A 1 0.96 2.68 6.78
C MET A 1 2.44 2.65 6.50
N ARG A 2 3.20 1.84 7.23
CA ARG A 2 4.67 1.78 7.11
C ARG A 2 5.13 0.38 6.80
N TYR A 3 6.04 0.26 5.83
CA TYR A 3 6.70 -0.99 5.48
C TYR A 3 8.17 -0.93 5.89
N HIS A 4 8.78 -2.09 6.05
CA HIS A 4 10.15 -2.18 6.55
C HIS A 4 11.09 -2.48 5.40
N PHE A 5 12.10 -1.63 5.24
CA PHE A 5 13.16 -1.84 4.28
C PHE A 5 14.44 -2.24 4.98
N LYS A 6 15.08 -3.30 4.49
CA LYS A 6 16.42 -3.67 4.89
C LYS A 6 17.42 -2.98 3.99
N VAL A 7 18.27 -2.15 4.58
CA VAL A 7 19.28 -1.37 3.87
C VAL A 7 20.62 -2.09 3.90
N HIS A 8 21.26 -2.13 2.73
CA HIS A 8 22.55 -2.76 2.51
C HIS A 8 23.53 -1.73 1.95
N LYS A 9 24.76 -1.73 2.46
CA LYS A 9 25.82 -0.85 1.99
C LYS A 9 26.76 -1.64 1.08
N GLU A 10 27.06 -1.11 -0.10
CA GLU A 10 28.03 -1.67 -1.02
C GLU A 10 29.31 -0.82 -1.12
N LYS A 11 30.24 -1.21 -2.00
CA LYS A 11 31.49 -0.47 -2.22
C LYS A 11 31.23 0.95 -2.72
N GLU A 12 30.28 1.08 -3.64
CA GLU A 12 29.84 2.33 -4.24
C GLU A 12 28.31 2.37 -4.15
N GLY A 13 27.78 3.11 -3.16
CA GLY A 13 26.34 3.26 -2.97
C GLY A 13 25.68 2.27 -2.00
N PHE A 14 24.37 2.18 -2.13
CA PHE A 14 23.46 1.47 -1.24
C PHE A 14 22.33 0.83 -2.04
N TRP A 15 21.76 -0.23 -1.49
CA TRP A 15 20.49 -0.76 -1.97
C TRP A 15 19.62 -1.15 -0.80
N ALA A 16 18.32 -1.27 -1.07
CA ALA A 16 17.34 -1.66 -0.07
C ALA A 16 16.27 -2.57 -0.68
N GLU A 17 15.72 -3.44 0.16
CA GLU A 17 14.62 -4.33 -0.18
C GLU A 17 13.53 -4.25 0.89
N CYS A 18 12.27 -4.26 0.45
CA CYS A 18 11.15 -4.38 1.37
C CYS A 18 11.09 -5.80 1.94
N ILE A 19 11.03 -5.91 3.27
CA ILE A 19 10.99 -7.19 3.97
C ILE A 19 9.65 -7.91 3.73
N GLU A 20 8.56 -7.15 3.64
CA GLU A 20 7.23 -7.73 3.43
C GLU A 20 6.87 -7.94 1.97
N LEU A 21 7.42 -7.15 1.03
CA LEU A 21 7.02 -7.15 -0.37
C LEU A 21 8.13 -7.71 -1.27
N PRO A 22 8.13 -9.02 -1.59
CA PRO A 22 9.13 -9.62 -2.47
C PRO A 22 9.18 -8.90 -3.82
N GLY A 23 10.39 -8.55 -4.26
CA GLY A 23 10.62 -7.82 -5.51
C GLY A 23 10.52 -6.31 -5.40
N CYS A 24 10.08 -5.74 -4.27
CA CYS A 24 10.16 -4.31 -4.01
C CYS A 24 11.59 -3.95 -3.57
N VAL A 25 12.44 -3.60 -4.53
CA VAL A 25 13.86 -3.29 -4.33
C VAL A 25 14.23 -1.96 -4.97
N THR A 26 15.27 -1.32 -4.44
CA THR A 26 15.79 -0.07 -4.99
C THR A 26 17.26 0.13 -4.65
N GLN A 27 17.94 1.07 -5.32
CA GLN A 27 19.34 1.41 -5.10
C GLN A 27 19.60 2.89 -5.33
N ALA A 28 20.68 3.41 -4.73
CA ALA A 28 21.15 4.77 -4.93
C ALA A 28 22.62 4.94 -4.52
N ASP A 29 23.26 5.98 -5.03
CA ASP A 29 24.65 6.31 -4.70
C ASP A 29 24.80 6.93 -3.30
N THR A 30 23.76 7.64 -2.84
CA THR A 30 23.71 8.31 -1.54
C THR A 30 22.60 7.74 -0.67
N LYS A 31 22.67 7.97 0.65
CA LYS A 31 21.60 7.51 1.57
C LYS A 31 20.33 8.34 1.39
N GLU A 32 20.49 9.64 1.16
CA GLU A 32 19.41 10.58 0.97
C GLU A 32 18.58 10.21 -0.27
N ASP A 33 19.25 9.85 -1.38
CA ASP A 33 18.56 9.38 -2.58
C ASP A 33 17.94 8.00 -2.35
N LEU A 34 18.58 7.12 -1.57
CA LEU A 34 18.01 5.81 -1.24
C LEU A 34 16.68 5.96 -0.48
N ASP A 35 16.60 6.88 0.47
CA ASP A 35 15.39 7.13 1.26
C ASP A 35 14.21 7.57 0.37
N LEU A 36 14.47 8.45 -0.61
CA LEU A 36 13.47 8.85 -1.60
C LEU A 36 13.08 7.68 -2.50
N ASN A 37 14.08 6.95 -3.02
CA ASN A 37 13.86 5.84 -3.92
C ASN A 37 13.10 4.68 -3.26
N MET A 38 13.26 4.47 -1.94
CA MET A 38 12.50 3.46 -1.19
C MET A 38 11.03 3.81 -1.13
N GLN A 39 10.70 5.08 -0.87
CA GLN A 39 9.31 5.54 -0.86
C GLN A 39 8.67 5.45 -2.25
N GLU A 40 9.40 5.82 -3.30
CA GLU A 40 8.93 5.68 -4.68
C GLU A 40 8.69 4.22 -5.06
N ALA A 41 9.66 3.34 -4.83
CA ALA A 41 9.55 1.91 -5.11
C ALA A 41 8.37 1.27 -4.35
N LEU A 42 8.18 1.64 -3.09
CA LEU A 42 7.05 1.18 -2.28
C LEU A 42 5.70 1.62 -2.84
N ASN A 43 5.57 2.91 -3.21
CA ASN A 43 4.33 3.43 -3.78
C ASN A 43 4.02 2.78 -5.13
N LEU A 44 5.00 2.63 -6.01
CA LEU A 44 4.84 1.99 -7.31
C LEU A 44 4.39 0.53 -7.17
N TYR A 45 5.02 -0.22 -6.26
CA TYR A 45 4.67 -1.62 -6.00
C TYR A 45 3.22 -1.76 -5.53
N LEU A 46 2.76 -0.91 -4.61
CA LEU A 46 1.41 -0.97 -4.07
C LEU A 46 0.35 -0.41 -5.04
N GLU A 47 0.73 0.47 -5.95
CA GLU A 47 -0.15 0.98 -7.02
C GLU A 47 -0.38 -0.06 -8.14
N GLU A 48 0.53 -1.02 -8.31
CA GLU A 48 0.38 -2.09 -9.28
C GLU A 48 -0.92 -2.85 -9.03
N VAL A 49 -1.66 -3.12 -10.11
CA VAL A 49 -2.97 -3.78 -10.00
C VAL A 49 -2.71 -5.27 -9.84
N GLU A 50 -3.00 -5.77 -8.66
CA GLU A 50 -2.95 -7.19 -8.36
C GLU A 50 -3.94 -7.98 -9.22
N ASP A 51 -3.42 -8.97 -9.92
CA ASP A 51 -4.15 -10.09 -10.48
C ASP A 51 -4.67 -10.99 -9.35
N TYR A 52 -5.68 -11.83 -9.61
CA TYR A 52 -6.25 -12.73 -8.61
C TYR A 52 -5.24 -13.71 -7.96
N GLU A 53 -4.04 -13.86 -8.52
CA GLU A 53 -3.02 -14.81 -8.10
C GLU A 53 -2.12 -14.29 -6.97
N TYR A 54 -2.02 -12.98 -6.78
CA TYR A 54 -1.13 -12.40 -5.78
C TYR A 54 -1.76 -11.21 -5.06
N LEU A 55 -1.94 -11.37 -3.76
CA LEU A 55 -2.34 -10.29 -2.85
C LEU A 55 -1.10 -9.86 -2.06
N ALA A 56 -0.64 -8.63 -2.26
CA ALA A 56 0.50 -8.13 -1.53
C ALA A 56 0.19 -8.15 -0.01
N PRO A 57 1.14 -8.63 0.81
CA PRO A 57 0.92 -8.74 2.24
C PRO A 57 0.90 -7.36 2.90
N MET A 58 0.02 -7.18 3.87
CA MET A 58 0.02 -6.01 4.76
C MET A 58 1.33 -5.95 5.58
N PRO A 59 1.76 -4.74 5.99
CA PRO A 59 2.99 -4.59 6.78
C PRO A 59 2.90 -5.31 8.12
N LYS A 60 4.04 -5.80 8.61
CA LYS A 60 4.11 -6.63 9.81
C LYS A 60 4.48 -5.79 11.03
N ALA A 61 3.54 -5.63 11.96
CA ALA A 61 3.76 -4.94 13.24
C ALA A 61 4.80 -5.61 14.16
N SER A 62 5.23 -6.84 13.85
CA SER A 62 6.23 -7.58 14.63
C SER A 62 7.67 -7.25 14.26
N ILE A 63 7.90 -6.63 13.10
CA ILE A 63 9.25 -6.21 12.69
C ILE A 63 9.59 -4.97 13.52
N LYS A 64 10.78 -4.97 14.12
CA LYS A 64 11.27 -3.84 14.91
C LYS A 64 12.34 -3.10 14.11
N GLU A 65 12.48 -1.81 14.41
CA GLU A 65 13.63 -1.06 13.97
C GLU A 65 14.92 -1.72 14.48
N GLU A 66 15.80 -2.03 13.55
CA GLU A 66 17.14 -2.56 13.79
C GLU A 66 18.16 -1.68 13.05
N ARG A 67 19.45 -1.87 13.31
CA ARG A 67 20.53 -1.01 12.76
C ARG A 67 20.45 -0.78 11.24
N ASN A 68 19.91 -1.74 10.49
CA ASN A 68 19.81 -1.72 9.04
C ASN A 68 18.37 -1.87 8.54
N VAL A 69 17.36 -1.70 9.41
CA VAL A 69 15.95 -1.80 9.04
C VAL A 69 15.29 -0.46 9.32
N VAL A 70 14.70 0.12 8.28
CA VAL A 70 14.05 1.43 8.34
C VAL A 70 12.58 1.33 7.97
N GLU A 71 11.74 2.13 8.62
CA GLU A 71 10.32 2.25 8.27
C GLU A 71 10.11 3.29 7.17
N VAL A 72 9.43 2.89 6.11
CA VAL A 72 9.11 3.75 4.96
C VAL A 72 7.60 3.95 4.90
N LEU A 73 7.18 5.21 4.89
CA LEU A 73 5.77 5.61 4.87
C LEU A 73 5.23 5.54 3.44
N VAL A 74 4.12 4.83 3.26
CA VAL A 74 3.34 4.83 2.02
C VAL A 74 2.58 6.15 1.86
N ASP A 75 2.49 6.67 0.64
CA ASP A 75 1.63 7.81 0.34
C ASP A 75 0.18 7.53 0.80
N PRO A 76 -0.49 8.44 1.53
CA PRO A 76 -1.83 8.19 2.07
C PRO A 76 -2.88 7.78 1.03
N SER A 77 -2.79 8.33 -0.18
CA SER A 77 -3.73 8.05 -1.28
C SER A 77 -3.51 6.65 -1.85
N VAL A 78 -2.26 6.20 -1.88
CA VAL A 78 -1.87 4.83 -2.25
C VAL A 78 -2.25 3.84 -1.15
N ALA A 79 -1.93 4.16 0.10
CA ALA A 79 -2.23 3.33 1.25
C ALA A 79 -3.74 3.07 1.41
N LEU A 80 -4.57 4.10 1.19
CA LEU A 80 -6.03 3.96 1.19
C LEU A 80 -6.49 3.04 0.06
N ALA A 81 -6.03 3.28 -1.16
CA ALA A 81 -6.42 2.50 -2.34
C ALA A 81 -6.04 1.01 -2.20
N PHE A 82 -4.80 0.75 -1.78
CA PHE A 82 -4.31 -0.59 -1.48
C PHE A 82 -5.15 -1.25 -0.38
N SER A 83 -5.47 -0.53 0.70
CA SER A 83 -6.28 -1.09 1.79
C SER A 83 -7.70 -1.44 1.35
N ILE A 84 -8.33 -0.64 0.49
CA ILE A 84 -9.66 -0.93 -0.08
C ILE A 84 -9.58 -2.22 -0.92
N ARG A 85 -8.61 -2.30 -1.83
CA ARG A 85 -8.36 -3.47 -2.66
C ARG A 85 -8.13 -4.73 -1.82
N TYR A 86 -7.26 -4.63 -0.81
CA TYR A 86 -6.94 -5.71 0.10
C TYR A 86 -8.16 -6.24 0.85
N GLN A 87 -8.99 -5.34 1.42
CA GLN A 87 -10.20 -5.75 2.12
C GLN A 87 -11.24 -6.36 1.19
N ARG A 88 -11.42 -5.80 -0.01
CA ARG A 88 -12.31 -6.37 -1.02
C ARG A 88 -11.93 -7.81 -1.35
N ILE A 89 -10.66 -8.05 -1.70
CA ILE A 89 -10.14 -9.39 -2.05
C ILE A 89 -10.27 -10.34 -0.85
N LYS A 90 -9.92 -9.88 0.36
CA LYS A 90 -10.02 -10.68 1.58
C LYS A 90 -11.47 -11.08 1.92
N GLN A 91 -12.46 -10.27 1.56
CA GLN A 91 -13.88 -10.60 1.70
C GLN A 91 -14.43 -11.45 0.54
N GLY A 92 -13.62 -11.73 -0.50
CA GLY A 92 -14.03 -12.50 -1.67
C GLY A 92 -14.95 -11.73 -2.63
N LEU A 93 -14.94 -10.39 -2.56
CA LEU A 93 -15.80 -9.55 -3.41
C LEU A 93 -15.13 -9.22 -4.75
N THR A 94 -15.92 -9.25 -5.82
CA THR A 94 -15.56 -8.63 -7.09
C THR A 94 -15.67 -7.10 -7.01
N GLN A 95 -15.00 -6.39 -7.91
CA GLN A 95 -15.14 -4.93 -8.01
C GLN A 95 -16.59 -4.51 -8.26
N ARG A 96 -17.36 -5.33 -9.01
CA ARG A 96 -18.77 -5.05 -9.29
C ARG A 96 -19.63 -5.19 -8.04
N GLU A 97 -19.48 -6.26 -7.27
CA GLU A 97 -20.24 -6.45 -6.04
C GLU A 97 -19.97 -5.35 -5.02
N ALA A 98 -18.69 -4.95 -4.87
CA ALA A 98 -18.33 -3.84 -3.99
C ALA A 98 -18.89 -2.49 -4.48
N ALA A 99 -18.89 -2.24 -5.81
CA ALA A 99 -19.51 -1.06 -6.39
C ALA A 99 -21.03 -1.01 -6.10
N ASP A 100 -21.71 -2.15 -6.29
CA ASP A 100 -23.16 -2.25 -6.07
C ASP A 100 -23.52 -2.04 -4.60
N GLN A 101 -22.71 -2.57 -3.66
CA GLN A 101 -22.89 -2.33 -2.21
C GLN A 101 -22.65 -0.88 -1.79
N LEU A 102 -21.79 -0.15 -2.51
CA LEU A 102 -21.59 1.29 -2.32
C LEU A 102 -22.63 2.15 -3.06
N GLY A 103 -23.60 1.52 -3.76
CA GLY A 103 -24.62 2.21 -4.54
C GLY A 103 -24.07 2.90 -5.80
N MET A 104 -22.92 2.45 -6.32
CA MET A 104 -22.28 3.03 -7.50
C MET A 104 -22.83 2.40 -8.78
N LYS A 105 -23.48 3.24 -9.62
CA LYS A 105 -24.04 2.77 -10.90
C LYS A 105 -22.97 2.44 -11.94
N ALA A 106 -21.85 3.17 -11.93
CA ALA A 106 -20.76 3.03 -12.88
C ALA A 106 -19.58 2.29 -12.24
N ILE A 107 -19.16 1.18 -12.84
CA ILE A 107 -18.04 0.37 -12.33
C ILE A 107 -16.73 1.18 -12.25
N TYR A 108 -16.53 2.12 -13.18
CA TYR A 108 -15.36 2.99 -13.20
C TYR A 108 -15.24 3.85 -11.93
N SER A 109 -16.36 4.21 -11.29
CA SER A 109 -16.35 4.94 -10.02
C SER A 109 -15.66 4.13 -8.91
N TYR A 110 -15.89 2.82 -8.87
CA TYR A 110 -15.23 1.93 -7.92
C TYR A 110 -13.78 1.65 -8.28
N GLN A 111 -13.49 1.40 -9.57
CA GLN A 111 -12.13 1.13 -10.04
C GLN A 111 -11.13 2.24 -9.69
N ARG A 112 -11.60 3.50 -9.65
CA ARG A 112 -10.80 4.64 -9.22
C ARG A 112 -10.42 4.63 -7.73
N LEU A 113 -11.15 3.90 -6.89
CA LEU A 113 -10.85 3.76 -5.46
C LEU A 113 -9.73 2.75 -5.20
N GLU A 114 -9.49 1.81 -6.12
CA GLU A 114 -8.40 0.82 -6.02
C GLU A 114 -7.12 1.27 -6.72
N LYS A 115 -7.07 2.55 -7.12
CA LYS A 115 -5.90 3.28 -7.59
C LYS A 115 -5.73 4.50 -6.71
N ARG A 116 -4.59 5.19 -6.79
CA ARG A 116 -4.34 6.45 -6.07
C ARG A 116 -5.60 7.34 -6.07
N CYS A 117 -6.17 7.54 -4.88
CA CYS A 117 -7.48 8.18 -4.74
C CYS A 117 -7.51 9.18 -3.58
N ASN A 118 -8.43 10.16 -3.69
CA ASN A 118 -8.75 11.11 -2.63
C ASN A 118 -10.28 11.24 -2.54
N PRO A 119 -10.98 10.24 -1.99
CA PRO A 119 -12.43 10.25 -1.87
C PRO A 119 -12.91 11.28 -0.85
N THR A 120 -14.18 11.69 -0.97
CA THR A 120 -14.80 12.57 0.03
C THR A 120 -15.01 11.85 1.37
N LEU A 121 -15.18 12.61 2.44
CA LEU A 121 -15.46 12.06 3.78
C LEU A 121 -16.71 11.16 3.80
N ASP A 122 -17.76 11.53 3.06
CA ASP A 122 -18.98 10.70 2.93
C ASP A 122 -18.68 9.33 2.31
N LEU A 123 -17.81 9.31 1.29
CA LEU A 123 -17.43 8.06 0.66
C LEU A 123 -16.49 7.23 1.55
N ILE A 124 -15.58 7.87 2.28
CA ILE A 124 -14.74 7.22 3.30
C ILE A 124 -15.63 6.56 4.37
N TYR A 125 -16.66 7.25 4.85
CA TYR A 125 -17.62 6.70 5.80
C TYR A 125 -18.29 5.43 5.27
N LYS A 126 -18.79 5.45 4.02
CA LYS A 126 -19.38 4.26 3.37
C LYS A 126 -18.38 3.12 3.21
N LEU A 127 -17.12 3.42 2.89
CA LEU A 127 -16.05 2.43 2.77
C LEU A 127 -15.73 1.77 4.10
N VAL A 128 -15.70 2.52 5.20
CA VAL A 128 -15.48 1.98 6.56
C VAL A 128 -16.65 1.09 6.99
N LEU A 129 -17.89 1.43 6.61
CA LEU A 129 -19.05 0.56 6.85
C LEU A 129 -18.99 -0.74 6.04
N LEU A 130 -18.62 -0.67 4.77
CA LEU A 130 -18.48 -1.84 3.90
C LEU A 130 -17.30 -2.73 4.31
N PHE A 131 -16.19 -2.12 4.74
CA PHE A 131 -14.97 -2.80 5.15
C PHE A 131 -14.65 -2.50 6.61
N PRO A 132 -15.30 -3.16 7.61
CA PRO A 132 -15.08 -2.85 9.03
C PRO A 132 -13.64 -3.04 9.52
N ALA A 133 -12.83 -3.83 8.81
CA ALA A 133 -11.40 -4.02 9.11
C ALA A 133 -10.49 -2.93 8.50
N LEU A 134 -11.04 -2.02 7.68
CA LEU A 134 -10.36 -0.84 7.17
C LEU A 134 -10.12 0.14 8.32
N SER A 135 -8.86 0.42 8.63
CA SER A 135 -8.49 1.33 9.72
C SER A 135 -7.75 2.54 9.16
N LEU A 136 -8.38 3.71 9.26
CA LEU A 136 -7.76 4.98 8.83
C LEU A 136 -6.53 5.31 9.66
N ASP A 137 -6.52 5.00 10.96
CA ASP A 137 -5.32 5.17 11.79
C ASP A 137 -4.14 4.36 11.26
N LYS A 138 -4.34 3.10 10.86
CA LYS A 138 -3.28 2.27 10.26
C LYS A 138 -2.83 2.77 8.88
N ILE A 139 -3.74 3.39 8.13
CA ILE A 139 -3.43 3.97 6.82
C ILE A 139 -2.59 5.23 6.98
N LEU A 140 -2.93 6.10 7.91
CA LEU A 140 -2.34 7.43 8.06
C LEU A 140 -1.13 7.48 9.01
N ARG A 141 -0.95 6.48 9.89
CA ARG A 141 0.13 6.45 10.88
C ARG A 141 1.20 5.42 10.55
#